data_AF-A0A6L7SR41-F1
#
_entry.id   AF-A0A6L7SR41-F1
#
_cell.length_a   1.000
_cell.length_b   1.000
_cell.length_c   1.000
_cell.angle_alpha   90.00
_cell.angle_beta   90.00
_cell.angle_gamma   90.00
#
_symmetry.space_group_name_H-M   'P 1'
#
loop_
_entity.id
_entity.type
_entity.pdbx_description
1 polymer ?
#
loop_
_entity_poly.entity_id
_entity_poly.type
_entity_poly.pdbx_seq_one_letter_code
_entity_poly.pdbx_strand_id
1 'polypeptide(L)' 'MIERTYHLNRIKRLLRDNPVVLLLGARQVGKTTLAKQVAGQWTGSCHIFDLERPRDLARLSEPELALEPLEG' A
#
# COMPACT_ATOMS: atom_id res chain seq x y z
N MET A 1 19.35 1.95 -4.05
CA MET A 1 18.02 1.32 -4.22
C MET A 1 17.67 1.38 -5.70
N ILE A 2 17.22 0.28 -6.32
CA ILE A 2 16.93 0.26 -7.77
C ILE A 2 15.55 0.85 -8.02
N GLU A 3 15.45 1.79 -8.95
CA GLU A 3 14.16 2.35 -9.37
C GLU A 3 13.35 1.31 -10.17
N ARG A 4 12.11 1.08 -9.74
CA ARG A 4 11.19 0.09 -10.33
C ARG A 4 10.18 0.76 -11.25
N THR A 5 10.63 1.65 -12.13
CA THR A 5 9.79 2.56 -12.93
C THR A 5 8.67 1.84 -13.70
N TYR A 6 8.96 0.72 -14.34
CA TYR A 6 7.95 -0.09 -15.02
C TYR A 6 6.82 -0.54 -14.06
N HIS A 7 7.18 -1.09 -12.90
CA HIS A 7 6.20 -1.56 -11.93
C HIS A 7 5.41 -0.41 -11.30
N LEU A 8 6.06 0.71 -10.99
CA LEU A 8 5.40 1.90 -10.48
C LEU A 8 4.34 2.42 -11.45
N ASN A 9 4.69 2.57 -12.72
CA ASN A 9 3.75 3.03 -13.75
C ASN A 9 2.59 2.06 -13.94
N ARG A 10 2.85 0.74 -13.88
CA ARG A 10 1.81 -0.28 -13.97
C ARG A 10 0.85 -0.21 -12.77
N ILE A 11 1.36 -0.07 -11.55
CA ILE A 11 0.53 0.04 -10.35
C ILE A 11 -0.33 1.31 -10.40
N LYS A 12 0.26 2.45 -10.74
CA LYS A 12 -0.47 3.72 -10.91
C LYS A 12 -1.59 3.60 -11.94
N ARG A 13 -1.35 2.91 -13.06
CA ARG A 13 -2.41 2.64 -14.04
C ARG A 13 -3.51 1.77 -13.46
N LEU A 14 -3.16 0.65 -12.81
CA LEU A 14 -4.15 -0.28 -12.26
C LEU A 14 -4.99 0.36 -11.14
N LEU A 15 -4.41 1.21 -10.28
CA LEU A 15 -5.13 1.92 -9.22
C LEU A 15 -6.10 2.97 -9.75
N ARG A 16 -5.89 3.51 -10.96
CA ARG A 16 -6.88 4.39 -11.62
C ARG A 16 -8.10 3.61 -12.10
N ASP A 17 -7.89 2.38 -12.55
CA ASP A 17 -8.90 1.56 -13.21
C ASP A 17 -9.59 0.59 -12.23
N ASN A 18 -9.02 0.36 -11.04
CA ASN A 18 -9.48 -0.64 -10.08
C ASN A 18 -9.40 -0.09 -8.65
N PRO A 19 -10.42 -0.33 -7.81
CA PRO A 19 -10.44 0.15 -6.43
C PRO A 19 -9.36 -0.52 -5.56
N VAL A 20 -8.91 -1.73 -5.92
CA VAL A 20 -7.92 -2.49 -5.17
C VAL A 20 -6.92 -3.16 -6.12
N VAL A 21 -5.64 -3.08 -5.79
CA VAL A 21 -4.55 -3.74 -6.53
C VAL A 21 -3.71 -4.59 -5.59
N LEU A 22 -3.63 -5.89 -5.86
CA LEU A 22 -2.82 -6.83 -5.10
C LEU A 22 -1.43 -7.00 -5.71
N LEU A 23 -0.38 -6.83 -4.89
CA LEU A 23 1.01 -7.08 -5.31
C LEU A 23 1.46 -8.49 -4.87
N LEU A 24 1.56 -9.40 -5.83
CA LEU A 24 2.01 -10.78 -5.61
C LEU A 24 3.51 -10.94 -5.85
N GLY A 25 4.13 -11.91 -5.18
CA GLY A 25 5.52 -12.30 -5.39
C GLY A 25 6.17 -12.92 -4.16
N ALA A 26 7.31 -13.58 -4.33
CA ALA A 26 8.04 -14.27 -3.27
C ALA A 26 8.45 -13.33 -2.10
N ARG A 27 8.80 -13.90 -0.94
CA ARG A 27 9.30 -13.13 0.20
C ARG A 27 10.57 -12.36 -0.21
N GLN A 28 10.76 -11.15 0.32
CA GLN A 28 11.96 -10.31 0.10
C GLN A 28 12.24 -9.81 -1.33
N VAL A 29 11.31 -9.96 -2.29
CA VAL A 29 11.47 -9.38 -3.64
C VAL A 29 11.27 -7.85 -3.70
N GLY A 30 11.01 -7.19 -2.56
CA GLY A 30 10.83 -5.73 -2.47
C GLY A 30 9.40 -5.22 -2.64
N LYS A 31 8.38 -6.05 -2.41
CA LYS A 31 6.95 -5.65 -2.49
C LYS A 31 6.62 -4.45 -1.60
N THR A 32 7.01 -4.51 -0.32
CA THR A 32 6.81 -3.43 0.66
C THR A 32 7.54 -2.16 0.24
N THR A 33 8.74 -2.29 -0.31
CA THR A 33 9.49 -1.16 -0.86
C THR A 33 8.74 -0.49 -2.01
N LEU A 34 8.20 -1.29 -2.93
CA LEU A 34 7.41 -0.79 -4.05
C LEU A 34 6.12 -0.10 -3.60
N ALA A 35 5.41 -0.68 -2.62
CA ALA A 35 4.21 -0.05 -2.04
C ALA A 35 4.53 1.30 -1.39
N LYS A 36 5.64 1.40 -0.64
CA LYS A 36 6.12 2.66 -0.05
C LYS A 36 6.49 3.70 -1.11
N GLN A 37 7.07 3.28 -2.24
CA GLN A 37 7.34 4.19 -3.37
C GLN A 37 6.07 4.72 -4.02
N VAL A 38 5.03 3.89 -4.15
CA VAL A 38 3.71 4.33 -4.65
C VAL A 38 3.11 5.36 -3.69
N ALA A 39 3.08 5.06 -2.39
CA ALA A 39 2.59 5.98 -1.35
C ALA A 39 3.34 7.32 -1.35
N GLY A 40 4.68 7.30 -1.46
CA GLY A 40 5.50 8.52 -1.51
C GLY A 40 5.30 9.36 -2.77
N GLN A 41 4.69 8.81 -3.83
CA GLN A 41 4.34 9.52 -5.05
C GLN A 41 2.83 9.79 -5.16
N TRP A 42 2.05 9.44 -4.13
CA TRP A 42 0.60 9.62 -4.15
C TRP A 42 0.25 11.09 -3.90
N THR A 43 -0.68 11.61 -4.68
CA THR A 43 -1.18 12.98 -4.53
C THR A 43 -2.49 12.91 -3.74
N GLY A 44 -2.40 12.95 -2.42
CA GLY A 44 -3.55 12.85 -1.50
C GLY A 44 -3.21 12.15 -0.19
N SER A 45 -4.23 11.91 0.62
CA SER A 45 -4.09 11.11 1.84
C SER A 45 -3.62 9.69 1.50
N CYS A 46 -2.69 9.16 2.30
CA CYS A 46 -2.25 7.79 2.17
C CYS A 46 -2.08 7.19 3.56
N HIS A 47 -2.78 6.08 3.81
CA HIS A 47 -2.73 5.34 5.06
C HIS A 47 -2.05 3.99 4.84
N ILE A 48 -1.02 3.70 5.64
CA ILE A 48 -0.25 2.46 5.55
C ILE A 48 -0.50 1.63 6.79
N PHE A 49 -1.01 0.42 6.58
CA PHE A 49 -1.13 -0.63 7.58
C PHE A 49 -0.12 -1.72 7.28
N ASP A 50 0.90 -1.83 8.13
CA ASP A 50 1.93 -2.86 8.01
C ASP A 50 1.62 -3.99 8.98
N LEU A 51 1.06 -5.08 8.46
CA LEU A 51 0.62 -6.21 9.30
C LEU A 51 1.78 -6.96 9.97
N GLU A 52 3.03 -6.69 9.61
CA GLU A 52 4.20 -7.19 10.35
C GLU A 52 4.44 -6.38 11.64
N ARG A 53 3.88 -5.17 11.76
CA ARG A 53 3.96 -4.34 12.98
C ARG A 53 2.80 -4.69 13.93
N PRO A 54 3.08 -5.14 15.18
CA PRO A 54 2.03 -5.53 16.12
C PRO A 54 1.01 -4.43 16.41
N ARG A 55 1.43 -3.16 16.42
CA ARG A 55 0.55 -2.02 16.61
C ARG A 55 -0.48 -1.86 15.50
N ASP A 56 -0.06 -1.98 14.24
CA ASP A 56 -0.95 -1.82 13.09
C ASP A 56 -1.90 -3.01 12.99
N LEU A 57 -1.39 -4.21 13.24
CA LEU A 57 -2.19 -5.42 13.31
C LEU A 57 -3.26 -5.32 14.41
N ALA A 58 -2.89 -4.87 15.61
CA ALA A 58 -3.84 -4.68 16.71
C ALA A 58 -4.88 -3.60 16.40
N ARG A 59 -4.53 -2.51 15.70
CA ARG A 59 -5.51 -1.51 15.26
C ARG A 59 -6.59 -2.12 14.35
N LEU A 60 -6.21 -3.07 13.50
CA LEU A 60 -7.13 -3.73 12.58
C LEU A 60 -7.94 -4.87 13.22
N SER A 61 -7.82 -5.11 14.53
CA SER A 61 -8.73 -6.04 15.24
C SER A 61 -10.17 -5.51 15.28
N GLU A 62 -10.33 -4.19 15.27
CA GLU A 62 -11.61 -3.48 15.15
C GLU A 62 -11.60 -2.64 13.86
N PRO A 63 -11.78 -3.27 12.69
CA PRO A 63 -11.51 -2.64 11.39
C PRO A 63 -12.45 -1.47 11.09
N GLU A 64 -13.70 -1.50 11.54
CA GLU A 64 -14.65 -0.39 11.34
C GLU A 64 -14.13 0.88 12.02
N LEU A 65 -13.80 0.81 13.31
CA LEU A 65 -13.21 1.94 14.04
C LEU A 65 -11.87 2.40 13.47
N ALA A 66 -11.07 1.49 12.92
CA ALA A 66 -9.76 1.81 12.36
C ALA A 66 -9.85 2.51 10.99
N LEU A 67 -10.89 2.21 10.21
CA LEU A 67 -11.04 2.65 8.82
C LEU A 67 -12.08 3.77 8.64
N GLU A 68 -13.10 3.85 9.49
CA GLU A 68 -14.16 4.89 9.46
C GLU A 68 -13.62 6.33 9.37
N PRO A 69 -12.59 6.75 10.12
CA PRO A 69 -12.11 8.14 10.06
C PRO A 69 -11.19 8.42 8.85
N LEU A 70 -10.95 7.44 7.98
CA LEU A 70 -10.01 7.57 6.86
C LEU A 70 -10.74 7.99 5.59
N GLU A 71 -10.14 8.95 4.88
CA GLU A 71 -10.61 9.42 3.58
C GLU A 71 -9.49 9.29 2.54
N GLY A 72 -9.85 8.97 1.29
CA GLY A 72 -8.90 8.79 0.19
C GLY A 72 -9.54 8.37 -1.12
#